data_AF-A0A0L8HFB2-F1
#
_entry.id   AF-A0A0L8HFB2-F1
#
_cell.length_a   1.000
_cell.length_b   1.000
_cell.length_c   1.000
_cell.angle_alpha   90.00
_cell.angle_beta   90.00
_cell.angle_gamma   90.00
#
_symmetry.space_group_name_H-M   'P 1'
#
loop_
_entity.id
_entity.type
_entity.pdbx_description
1 polymer ?
#
loop_
_entity_poly.entity_id
_entity_poly.type
_entity_poly.pdbx_seq_one_letter_code
_entity_poly.pdbx_strand_id
1 'polypeptide(L)'
;MIRSTFSFRFVLILSFLSWASAVEFSMCEIGNNKECDNLKNDLTGHTLKCVEATNIYRCMQMVKDGKVDVLGVSDTDLYPAGKFLNLKPFLQEVLDNGQTYRYKAVFLIKEGSSITNLDSLKDKKSCHTGAGKTTGWTVPVSNLQKLNKIKIKTCYDTVANVVDFFAESCVPGALTPKFNPFCK
;
A
#
# COMPACT_ATOMS: atom_id res chain seq x y z
N MET A 1 -33.74 -33.30 67.79
CA MET A 1 -32.45 -33.09 68.50
C MET A 1 -31.44 -34.03 67.84
N ILE A 2 -30.31 -33.68 67.21
CA ILE A 2 -29.41 -32.51 67.09
C ILE A 2 -28.65 -32.78 65.75
N ARG A 3 -28.81 -32.00 64.68
CA ARG A 3 -27.93 -30.91 64.15
C ARG A 3 -26.41 -31.19 64.08
N SER A 4 -25.82 -30.95 62.89
CA SER A 4 -24.42 -30.54 62.61
C SER A 4 -23.35 -31.67 62.57
N THR A 5 -22.38 -31.78 61.64
CA THR A 5 -21.76 -30.78 60.74
C THR A 5 -20.97 -31.43 59.60
N PHE A 6 -20.88 -30.71 58.49
CA PHE A 6 -20.05 -30.89 57.28
C PHE A 6 -18.55 -31.17 57.53
N SER A 7 -17.93 -31.95 56.63
CA SER A 7 -16.68 -31.53 55.96
C SER A 7 -16.43 -32.37 54.69
N PHE A 8 -17.10 -31.99 53.60
CA PHE A 8 -16.63 -32.32 52.25
C PHE A 8 -15.50 -31.35 51.90
N ARG A 9 -14.26 -31.83 51.82
CA ARG A 9 -13.18 -31.10 51.14
C ARG A 9 -12.86 -31.79 49.82
N PHE A 10 -13.78 -31.65 48.86
CA PHE A 10 -13.43 -31.79 47.45
C PHE A 10 -12.72 -30.50 47.04
N VAL A 11 -11.39 -30.53 46.98
CA VAL A 11 -10.61 -29.44 46.43
C VAL A 11 -10.78 -29.49 44.91
N LEU A 12 -11.82 -28.83 44.40
CA LEU A 12 -11.89 -28.48 42.98
C LEU A 12 -10.92 -27.32 42.74
N ILE A 13 -9.66 -27.67 42.47
CA ILE A 13 -8.76 -26.75 41.78
C ILE A 13 -9.32 -26.62 40.36
N LEU A 14 -10.22 -25.66 40.16
CA LEU A 14 -10.46 -25.07 38.85
C LEU A 14 -9.15 -24.42 38.44
N SER A 15 -8.28 -25.22 37.82
CA SER A 15 -7.27 -24.70 36.93
C SER A 15 -8.02 -24.06 35.78
N PHE A 16 -8.35 -22.79 35.95
CA PHE A 16 -8.50 -21.88 34.83
C PHE A 16 -7.14 -21.88 34.14
N LEU A 17 -6.94 -22.83 33.23
CA LEU A 17 -5.97 -22.69 32.15
C LEU A 17 -6.43 -21.44 31.42
N SER A 18 -5.81 -20.31 31.75
CA SER A 18 -5.91 -19.09 30.98
C SER A 18 -5.50 -19.47 29.56
N TRP A 19 -6.48 -19.69 28.70
CA TRP A 19 -6.28 -19.74 27.26
C TRP A 19 -5.96 -18.31 26.82
N ALA A 20 -4.75 -17.87 27.11
CA ALA A 20 -4.11 -16.84 26.32
C ALA A 20 -3.79 -17.50 24.98
N SER A 21 -4.77 -17.56 24.08
CA SER A 21 -4.54 -17.97 22.70
C SER A 21 -3.59 -16.94 22.11
N ALA A 22 -2.31 -17.29 22.00
CA ALA A 22 -1.38 -16.51 21.21
C ALA A 22 -1.99 -16.39 19.81
N VAL A 23 -2.32 -15.16 19.39
CA VAL A 23 -2.83 -14.93 18.04
C VAL A 23 -1.67 -15.17 17.08
N GLU A 24 -1.80 -16.22 16.26
CA GLU A 24 -0.91 -16.50 15.15
C GLU A 24 -1.52 -15.92 13.88
N PHE A 25 -0.73 -15.16 13.12
CA PHE A 25 -1.13 -14.65 11.82
C PHE A 25 0.06 -14.63 10.85
N SER A 26 -0.26 -14.60 9.57
CA SER A 26 0.69 -14.65 8.47
C SER A 26 0.60 -13.42 7.58
N MET A 27 1.76 -12.88 7.21
CA MET A 27 1.88 -11.67 6.39
C MET A 27 2.64 -11.99 5.11
N CYS A 28 2.12 -11.49 3.99
CA CYS A 28 2.75 -11.63 2.68
C CYS A 28 3.64 -10.43 2.38
N GLU A 29 4.84 -10.68 1.87
CA GLU A 29 5.79 -9.65 1.47
C GLU A 29 6.42 -9.90 0.11
N ILE A 30 7.05 -8.86 -0.45
CA ILE A 30 7.71 -8.89 -1.75
C ILE A 30 9.18 -8.56 -1.54
N GLY A 31 10.06 -9.46 -1.93
CA GLY A 31 11.51 -9.27 -1.81
C GLY A 31 12.08 -10.00 -0.61
N ASN A 32 13.24 -9.53 -0.13
CA ASN A 32 14.02 -10.25 0.86
C ASN A 32 13.41 -10.02 2.26
N ASN A 33 12.92 -11.08 2.92
CA ASN A 33 12.03 -11.10 4.09
C ASN A 33 12.48 -10.35 5.37
N LYS A 34 13.52 -9.51 5.29
CA LYS A 34 14.14 -8.78 6.39
C LYS A 34 13.18 -7.86 7.12
N GLU A 35 12.28 -7.18 6.41
CA GLU A 35 11.36 -6.22 7.03
C GLU A 35 10.31 -6.95 7.87
N CYS A 36 9.72 -8.02 7.33
CA CYS A 36 8.79 -8.85 8.10
C CYS A 36 9.48 -9.59 9.24
N ASP A 37 10.71 -10.09 9.04
CA ASP A 37 11.49 -10.74 10.09
C ASP A 37 11.82 -9.78 11.25
N ASN A 38 12.12 -8.51 10.95
CA ASN A 38 12.31 -7.49 11.99
C ASN A 38 11.00 -7.26 12.77
N LEU A 39 9.88 -7.09 12.06
CA LEU A 39 8.57 -6.94 12.69
C LEU A 39 8.21 -8.14 13.57
N LYS A 40 8.54 -9.34 13.12
CA LYS A 40 8.34 -10.58 13.88
C LYS A 40 9.09 -10.57 15.21
N ASN A 41 10.30 -10.01 15.25
CA ASN A 41 11.09 -9.90 16.48
C ASN A 41 10.53 -8.85 17.46
N ASP A 42 9.89 -7.79 16.95
CA ASP A 42 9.29 -6.73 17.76
C ASP A 42 7.92 -7.11 18.35
N LEU A 43 7.23 -8.08 17.74
CA LEU A 43 5.90 -8.55 18.17
C LEU A 43 6.01 -9.50 19.38
N THR A 44 6.08 -8.93 20.58
CA THR A 44 6.00 -9.72 21.83
C THR A 44 4.59 -10.26 22.08
N GLY A 45 4.47 -11.55 22.40
CA GLY A 45 3.18 -12.20 22.74
C GLY A 45 2.32 -12.64 21.56
N HIS A 46 2.78 -12.43 20.32
CA HIS A 46 2.10 -12.85 19.09
C HIS A 46 3.05 -13.65 18.19
N THR A 47 2.51 -14.52 17.33
CA THR A 47 3.33 -15.26 16.35
C THR A 47 3.06 -14.74 14.95
N LEU A 48 4.07 -14.15 14.32
CA LEU A 48 4.02 -13.71 12.91
C LEU A 48 4.75 -14.69 12.01
N LYS A 49 4.08 -15.15 10.95
CA LYS A 49 4.68 -15.92 9.85
C LYS A 49 4.84 -15.05 8.59
N CYS A 50 6.08 -14.89 8.15
CA CYS A 50 6.41 -14.17 6.92
C CYS A 50 6.36 -15.12 5.72
N VAL A 51 5.65 -14.71 4.65
CA VAL A 51 5.48 -15.50 3.42
C VAL A 51 5.86 -14.64 2.21
N GLU A 52 6.87 -15.08 1.47
CA GLU A 52 7.36 -14.35 0.30
C GLU A 52 6.49 -14.63 -0.95
N ALA A 53 6.30 -13.60 -1.78
CA ALA A 53 5.75 -13.74 -3.12
C ALA A 53 6.57 -12.98 -4.17
N THR A 54 6.43 -13.42 -5.43
CA THR A 54 7.16 -12.84 -6.58
C THR A 54 6.76 -11.40 -6.91
N ASN A 55 5.54 -10.98 -6.57
CA ASN A 55 5.04 -9.63 -6.77
C ASN A 55 3.76 -9.40 -5.95
N ILE A 56 3.31 -8.14 -5.90
CA ILE A 56 2.15 -7.73 -5.10
C ILE A 56 0.86 -8.46 -5.51
N TYR A 57 0.64 -8.67 -6.81
CA TYR A 57 -0.57 -9.34 -7.30
C TYR A 57 -0.63 -10.80 -6.85
N ARG A 58 0.53 -11.47 -6.77
CA ARG A 58 0.62 -12.82 -6.21
C ARG A 58 0.30 -12.84 -4.72
N CYS A 59 0.82 -11.89 -3.94
CA CYS A 59 0.44 -11.75 -2.53
C CYS A 59 -1.07 -11.52 -2.36
N MET A 60 -1.66 -10.61 -3.13
CA MET A 60 -3.10 -10.35 -3.06
C MET A 60 -3.92 -11.60 -3.38
N GLN A 61 -3.50 -12.38 -4.39
CA GLN A 61 -4.16 -13.65 -4.71
C GLN A 61 -4.02 -14.67 -3.58
N MET A 62 -2.86 -14.74 -2.92
CA MET A 62 -2.66 -15.64 -1.78
C MET A 62 -3.55 -15.28 -0.60
N VAL A 63 -3.78 -13.99 -0.33
CA VAL A 63 -4.73 -13.55 0.70
C VAL A 63 -6.17 -13.89 0.30
N LYS A 64 -6.56 -13.65 -0.96
CA LYS A 64 -7.87 -14.06 -1.47
C LYS A 64 -8.12 -15.56 -1.34
N ASP A 65 -7.09 -16.37 -1.59
CA ASP A 65 -7.15 -17.83 -1.52
C ASP A 65 -7.09 -18.37 -0.06
N GLY A 66 -6.95 -17.49 0.95
CA GLY A 66 -6.81 -17.88 2.35
C GLY A 66 -5.49 -18.57 2.69
N LYS A 67 -4.44 -18.35 1.88
CA LYS A 67 -3.09 -18.91 2.11
C LYS A 67 -2.22 -18.06 3.03
N VAL A 68 -2.54 -16.77 3.12
CA VAL A 68 -1.91 -15.78 3.98
C VAL A 68 -3.00 -14.86 4.52
N ASP A 69 -2.85 -14.35 5.73
CA ASP A 69 -3.91 -13.58 6.39
C ASP A 69 -3.93 -12.13 5.92
N VAL A 70 -2.75 -11.51 5.83
CA VAL A 70 -2.63 -10.06 5.57
C VAL A 70 -1.51 -9.75 4.59
N LEU A 71 -1.59 -8.59 3.97
CA LEU A 71 -0.49 -8.00 3.22
C LEU A 71 -0.52 -6.47 3.40
N GLY A 72 0.65 -5.84 3.39
CA GLY A 72 0.76 -4.40 3.20
C GLY A 72 0.52 -4.03 1.73
N VAL A 73 -0.23 -2.96 1.48
CA VAL A 73 -0.52 -2.47 0.12
C VAL A 73 -0.27 -0.97 0.05
N SER A 74 0.21 -0.50 -1.10
CA SER A 74 0.27 0.94 -1.37
C SER A 74 -1.10 1.48 -1.81
N ASP A 75 -1.23 2.80 -1.87
CA ASP A 75 -2.40 3.48 -2.40
C ASP A 75 -2.80 3.02 -3.82
N THR A 76 -1.82 2.71 -4.67
CA THR A 76 -2.05 2.22 -6.04
C THR A 76 -2.55 0.77 -6.12
N ASP A 77 -2.38 0.02 -5.04
CA ASP A 77 -2.70 -1.42 -4.95
C ASP A 77 -4.13 -1.65 -4.44
N LEU A 78 -4.71 -0.68 -3.72
CA LEU A 78 -6.06 -0.76 -3.15
C LEU A 78 -7.14 -0.96 -4.22
N TYR A 79 -7.06 -0.22 -5.34
CA TYR A 79 -8.04 -0.34 -6.41
C TYR A 79 -8.08 -1.75 -7.02
N PRO A 80 -6.97 -2.33 -7.52
CA PRO A 80 -7.01 -3.67 -8.08
C PRO A 80 -7.37 -4.74 -7.04
N ALA A 81 -6.90 -4.61 -5.79
CA ALA A 81 -7.23 -5.54 -4.70
C ALA A 81 -8.75 -5.57 -4.43
N GLY A 82 -9.40 -4.41 -4.30
CA GLY A 82 -10.84 -4.35 -4.09
C GLY A 82 -11.64 -4.75 -5.33
N LYS A 83 -11.26 -4.21 -6.51
CA LYS A 83 -12.04 -4.36 -7.74
C LYS A 83 -12.02 -5.78 -8.31
N PHE A 84 -10.86 -6.43 -8.32
CA PHE A 84 -10.68 -7.74 -8.99
C PHE A 84 -10.62 -8.92 -8.01
N LEU A 85 -10.23 -8.66 -6.76
CA LEU A 85 -10.02 -9.71 -5.76
C LEU A 85 -11.00 -9.62 -4.58
N ASN A 86 -11.82 -8.58 -4.50
CA ASN A 86 -12.78 -8.33 -3.42
C ASN A 86 -12.12 -8.31 -2.03
N LEU A 87 -10.84 -7.91 -1.97
CA LEU A 87 -10.13 -7.69 -0.71
C LEU A 87 -10.61 -6.38 -0.09
N LYS A 88 -10.61 -6.32 1.25
CA LYS A 88 -11.06 -5.15 2.01
C LYS A 88 -9.94 -4.64 2.90
N PRO A 89 -9.59 -3.35 2.86
CA PRO A 89 -8.69 -2.78 3.84
C PRO A 89 -9.36 -2.78 5.21
N PHE A 90 -8.62 -3.18 6.24
CA PHE A 90 -9.09 -3.16 7.64
C PHE A 90 -8.14 -2.40 8.57
N LEU A 91 -6.91 -2.11 8.11
CA LEU A 91 -5.94 -1.24 8.77
C LEU A 91 -5.52 -0.12 7.80
N GLN A 92 -5.12 1.01 8.36
CA GLN A 92 -4.62 2.16 7.62
C GLN A 92 -3.44 2.78 8.34
N GLU A 93 -2.52 3.38 7.58
CA GLU A 93 -1.43 4.16 8.13
C GLU A 93 -1.94 5.47 8.77
N VAL A 94 -1.34 5.84 9.89
CA VAL A 94 -1.60 7.09 10.60
C VAL A 94 -0.30 7.83 10.81
N LEU A 95 -0.37 9.16 10.81
CA LEU A 95 0.75 10.02 11.17
C LEU A 95 0.98 9.98 12.69
N ASP A 96 2.18 10.38 13.13
CA ASP A 96 2.55 10.44 14.57
C ASP A 96 1.60 11.31 15.41
N ASN A 97 0.95 12.29 14.78
CA ASN A 97 -0.05 13.15 15.42
C ASN A 97 -1.46 12.53 15.47
N GLY A 98 -1.60 11.23 15.16
CA GLY A 98 -2.85 10.48 15.17
C GLY A 98 -3.80 10.77 14.00
N GLN A 99 -3.41 11.65 13.06
CA GLN A 99 -4.23 11.93 11.88
C GLN A 99 -4.09 10.81 10.86
N THR A 100 -5.21 10.46 10.21
CA THR A 100 -5.17 9.56 9.06
C THR A 100 -4.17 10.07 8.04
N TYR A 101 -3.31 9.18 7.58
CA TYR A 101 -2.33 9.53 6.58
C TYR A 101 -3.04 9.96 5.29
N ARG A 102 -2.87 11.23 4.92
CA ARG A 102 -3.49 11.84 3.73
C ARG A 102 -2.41 12.51 2.90
N TYR A 103 -2.28 12.04 1.67
CA TYR A 103 -1.41 12.66 0.69
C TYR A 103 -2.07 13.86 0.01
N LYS A 104 -1.30 14.92 -0.20
CA LYS A 104 -1.65 16.01 -1.11
C LYS A 104 -0.74 15.92 -2.33
N ALA A 105 -1.33 15.84 -3.52
CA ALA A 105 -0.60 16.01 -4.76
C ALA A 105 -0.44 17.51 -5.02
N VAL A 106 0.80 17.98 -5.11
CA VAL A 106 1.15 19.38 -5.35
C VAL A 106 2.25 19.46 -6.40
N PHE A 107 2.27 20.53 -7.17
CA PHE A 107 3.42 20.89 -8.01
C PHE A 107 4.35 21.78 -7.19
N LEU A 108 5.61 21.37 -7.07
CA LEU A 108 6.64 22.20 -6.45
C LEU A 108 7.47 22.85 -7.56
N ILE A 109 7.64 24.16 -7.46
CA ILE A 109 8.44 24.96 -8.38
C ILE A 109 9.45 25.77 -7.59
N LYS A 110 10.57 26.13 -8.24
CA LYS A 110 11.57 27.00 -7.62
C LYS A 110 11.03 28.42 -7.50
N GLU A 111 11.34 29.08 -6.41
CA GLU A 111 11.09 30.52 -6.26
C GLU A 111 11.80 31.31 -7.39
N GLY A 112 11.12 32.31 -7.95
CA GLY A 112 11.60 33.07 -9.09
C GLY A 112 11.58 32.32 -10.43
N SER A 113 11.02 31.11 -10.49
CA SER A 113 10.83 30.43 -11.78
C SER A 113 9.84 31.18 -12.67
N SER A 114 9.99 31.02 -13.99
CA SER A 114 9.04 31.58 -14.96
C SER A 114 7.70 30.81 -15.01
N ILE A 115 7.47 29.84 -14.11
CA ILE A 115 6.28 29.01 -14.08
C ILE A 115 5.26 29.71 -13.19
N THR A 116 4.21 30.26 -13.80
CA THR A 116 3.18 31.05 -13.09
C THR A 116 1.82 30.35 -13.07
N ASN A 117 1.61 29.35 -13.92
CA ASN A 117 0.37 28.60 -14.06
C ASN A 117 0.61 27.23 -14.73
N LEU A 118 -0.45 26.42 -14.88
CA LEU A 118 -0.34 25.09 -15.48
C LEU A 118 0.05 25.10 -16.97
N ASP A 119 -0.24 26.18 -17.72
CA ASP A 119 0.16 26.31 -19.13
C ASP A 119 1.67 26.50 -19.26
N SER A 120 2.28 27.22 -18.32
CA SER A 120 3.73 27.47 -18.29
C SER A 120 4.59 26.24 -17.94
N LEU A 121 3.96 25.09 -17.66
CA LEU A 121 4.62 23.80 -17.46
C LEU A 121 5.09 23.17 -18.78
N LYS A 122 4.47 23.55 -19.90
CA LYS A 122 4.84 23.02 -21.20
C LYS A 122 6.30 23.35 -21.52
N ASP A 123 7.01 22.39 -22.10
CA ASP A 123 8.43 22.50 -22.48
C ASP A 123 9.38 22.76 -21.28
N LYS A 124 8.92 22.50 -20.05
CA LYS A 124 9.76 22.51 -18.84
C LYS A 124 10.23 21.10 -18.49
N LYS A 125 11.28 21.02 -17.68
CA LYS A 125 11.73 19.76 -17.08
C LYS A 125 10.81 19.37 -15.93
N SER A 126 10.50 18.08 -15.79
CA SER A 126 9.66 17.56 -14.70
C SER A 126 10.31 16.40 -13.95
N CYS A 127 9.98 16.28 -12.66
CA CYS A 127 10.40 15.19 -11.80
C CYS A 127 9.17 14.57 -11.15
N HIS A 128 9.07 13.24 -11.22
CA HIS A 128 7.92 12.48 -10.75
C HIS A 128 8.37 11.38 -9.79
N THR A 129 7.53 11.00 -8.82
CA THR A 129 7.85 9.91 -7.89
C THR A 129 7.87 8.54 -8.55
N GLY A 130 7.16 8.37 -9.67
CA GLY A 130 7.18 7.16 -10.48
C GLY A 130 5.92 7.00 -11.33
N ALA A 131 6.05 6.29 -12.46
CA ALA A 131 4.94 6.02 -13.37
C ALA A 131 3.82 5.25 -12.65
N GLY A 132 2.58 5.74 -12.77
CA GLY A 132 1.40 5.15 -12.14
C GLY A 132 1.24 5.40 -10.63
N LYS A 133 2.20 6.06 -9.96
CA LYS A 133 2.06 6.47 -8.54
C LYS A 133 1.01 7.57 -8.40
N THR A 134 0.28 7.59 -7.29
CA THR A 134 -0.85 8.53 -7.12
C THR A 134 -0.45 9.99 -7.17
N THR A 135 0.39 10.44 -6.23
CA THR A 135 0.71 11.87 -6.04
C THR A 135 1.65 12.42 -7.10
N GLY A 136 2.63 11.63 -7.53
CA GLY A 136 3.63 12.07 -8.50
C GLY A 136 3.25 11.83 -9.95
N TRP A 137 2.18 11.07 -10.24
CA TRP A 137 1.82 10.72 -11.61
C TRP A 137 0.33 10.77 -11.88
N THR A 138 -0.46 9.85 -11.32
CA THR A 138 -1.87 9.68 -11.65
C THR A 138 -2.65 10.97 -11.44
N VAL A 139 -2.56 11.59 -10.26
CA VAL A 139 -3.27 12.83 -9.94
C VAL A 139 -2.80 14.02 -10.79
N PRO A 140 -1.50 14.37 -10.89
CA PRO A 140 -1.08 15.52 -11.68
C PRO A 140 -1.34 15.33 -13.18
N VAL A 141 -1.03 14.15 -13.74
CA VAL A 141 -1.23 13.87 -15.18
C VAL A 141 -2.72 13.86 -15.53
N SER A 142 -3.58 13.24 -14.72
CA SER A 142 -5.02 13.23 -14.99
C SER A 142 -5.64 14.62 -14.92
N ASN A 143 -5.16 15.48 -14.02
CA ASN A 143 -5.62 16.86 -13.93
C ASN A 143 -5.20 17.67 -15.15
N LEU A 144 -3.95 17.54 -15.61
CA LEU A 144 -3.48 18.20 -16.83
C LEU A 144 -4.26 17.73 -18.06
N GLN A 145 -4.60 16.44 -18.15
CA GLN A 145 -5.46 15.90 -19.22
C GLN A 145 -6.89 16.46 -19.13
N LYS A 146 -7.51 16.44 -17.94
CA LYS A 146 -8.88 16.96 -17.72
C LYS A 146 -8.99 18.45 -18.07
N LEU A 147 -7.92 19.21 -17.82
CA LEU A 147 -7.83 20.64 -18.16
C LEU A 147 -7.37 20.89 -19.60
N ASN A 148 -7.30 19.84 -20.43
CA ASN A 148 -6.87 19.87 -21.83
C ASN A 148 -5.47 20.47 -22.05
N LYS A 149 -4.57 20.38 -21.04
CA LYS A 149 -3.16 20.78 -21.16
C LYS A 149 -2.32 19.70 -21.84
N ILE A 150 -2.65 18.44 -21.57
CA ILE A 150 -2.03 17.26 -22.18
C ILE A 150 -3.04 16.57 -23.10
N LYS A 151 -2.62 16.28 -24.33
CA LYS A 151 -3.44 15.48 -25.25
C LYS A 151 -3.37 14.01 -24.87
N ILE A 152 -4.53 13.37 -24.78
CA ILE A 152 -4.64 11.92 -24.60
C ILE A 152 -4.42 11.26 -25.97
N LYS A 153 -3.25 10.67 -26.19
CA LYS A 153 -2.93 9.88 -27.37
C LYS A 153 -3.36 8.42 -27.22
N THR A 154 -3.22 7.87 -26.00
CA THR A 154 -3.57 6.50 -25.68
C THR A 154 -4.27 6.42 -24.31
N CYS A 155 -5.11 5.41 -24.12
CA CYS A 155 -5.78 5.18 -22.84
C CYS A 155 -4.99 4.26 -21.89
N TYR A 156 -4.06 3.46 -22.41
CA TYR A 156 -3.33 2.44 -21.65
C TYR A 156 -1.89 2.87 -21.31
N ASP A 157 -1.27 3.69 -22.16
CA ASP A 157 0.07 4.22 -21.98
C ASP A 157 -0.02 5.71 -21.62
N THR A 158 -0.07 5.95 -20.30
CA THR A 158 -0.08 7.30 -19.76
C THR A 158 1.25 8.03 -19.94
N VAL A 159 2.36 7.31 -20.14
CA VAL A 159 3.69 7.90 -20.40
C VAL A 159 3.69 8.53 -21.79
N ALA A 160 3.20 7.82 -22.81
CA ALA A 160 3.08 8.34 -24.18
C ALA A 160 2.21 9.61 -24.29
N ASN A 161 1.29 9.84 -23.35
CA ASN A 161 0.53 11.08 -23.31
C ASN A 161 1.36 12.27 -22.80
N VAL A 162 2.35 12.02 -21.94
CA VAL A 162 3.14 13.06 -21.26
C VAL A 162 4.39 13.48 -22.06
N VAL A 163 4.93 12.61 -22.92
CA VAL A 163 6.22 12.83 -23.60
C VAL A 163 6.30 14.10 -24.48
N ASP A 164 5.18 14.60 -25.00
CA ASP A 164 5.18 15.82 -25.83
C ASP A 164 4.91 17.10 -25.02
N PHE A 165 4.60 16.97 -23.73
CA PHE A 165 4.21 18.11 -22.90
C PHE A 165 5.40 18.71 -22.15
N PHE A 166 6.24 17.86 -21.55
CA PHE A 166 7.47 18.28 -20.87
C PHE A 166 8.66 18.14 -21.82
N ALA A 167 9.67 19.01 -21.66
CA ALA A 167 10.89 18.91 -22.46
C ALA A 167 11.71 17.67 -22.09
N GLU A 168 11.81 17.38 -20.79
CA GLU A 168 12.49 16.20 -20.24
C GLU A 168 11.79 15.81 -18.93
N SER A 169 11.74 14.51 -18.62
CA SER A 169 11.10 14.03 -17.39
C SER A 169 11.91 12.92 -16.72
N CYS A 170 12.10 13.02 -15.40
CA CYS A 170 12.54 11.89 -14.58
C CYS A 170 11.31 11.17 -14.02
N VAL A 171 11.08 9.94 -14.50
CA VAL A 171 9.90 9.13 -14.14
C VAL A 171 10.32 7.68 -13.86
N PRO A 172 10.61 7.32 -12.59
CA PRO A 172 10.92 5.95 -12.23
C PRO A 172 9.83 4.95 -12.71
N GLY A 173 10.24 3.86 -13.35
CA GLY A 173 9.33 2.82 -13.83
C GLY A 173 8.63 3.09 -15.18
N ALA A 174 8.84 4.25 -15.81
CA ALA A 174 8.21 4.57 -17.10
C ALA A 174 8.60 3.63 -18.24
N LEU A 175 9.78 3.00 -18.17
CA LEU A 175 10.26 2.04 -19.17
C LEU A 175 9.91 0.58 -18.86
N THR A 176 9.13 0.32 -17.80
CA THR A 176 8.70 -1.06 -17.50
C THR A 176 7.73 -1.55 -18.59
N PRO A 177 7.65 -2.87 -18.84
CA PRO A 177 6.72 -3.42 -19.85
C PRO A 177 5.26 -2.99 -19.66
N LYS A 178 4.87 -2.65 -18.43
CA LYS A 178 3.54 -2.11 -18.10
C LYS A 178 3.25 -0.77 -18.77
N PHE A 179 4.23 0.13 -18.81
CA PHE A 179 4.07 1.49 -19.35
C PHE A 179 4.77 1.69 -20.68
N ASN A 180 5.56 0.72 -21.11
CA ASN A 180 6.28 0.74 -22.38
C ASN A 180 6.29 -0.66 -23.02
N PRO A 181 5.12 -1.17 -23.42
CA PRO A 181 4.96 -2.55 -23.88
C PRO A 181 5.61 -2.81 -25.25
N PHE A 182 5.95 -1.76 -26.00
CA PHE A 182 6.52 -1.85 -27.34
C PHE A 182 8.01 -1.50 -27.40
N CYS A 183 8.66 -1.25 -26.26
CA CYS A 183 10.10 -1.04 -26.28
C CYS A 183 10.83 -2.34 -26.64
N LYS A 184 11.70 -2.23 -27.64
CA LYS A 184 12.84 -3.11 -27.86
C LYS A 184 13.94 -2.78 -26.85
#